data_AF-A0A9N9EZK4-F1
#
_entry.id   AF-A0A9N9EZK4-F1
#
_cell.length_a   1.000
_cell.length_b   1.000
_cell.length_c   1.000
_cell.angle_alpha   90.00
_cell.angle_beta   90.00
_cell.angle_gamma   90.00
#
_symmetry.space_group_name_H-M   'P 1'
#
loop_
_entity.id
_entity.type
_entity.pdbx_description
1 polymer ?
#
loop_
_entity_poly.entity_id
_entity_poly.type
_entity_poly.pdbx_seq_one_letter_code
_entity_poly.pdbx_strand_id
1 'polypeptide(L)'
;MQRYIKKSKNDEQVDPAIEKDRGEIFYDPTKSSPFERGEHKTQIETRKSTKEETIDYIQSQWVSEDFDAEDLRSVNLSQPFIMISPESTFIEKFLEKRCQRRFAKHQVPIDNNNSSIPAEYLELLEVEIFCKTNVSDSISRDLWNEFGRWAYFTRVPNFRKKFRHHCRRLWAKIRHAHEQRIKTWKGPLEDHEIPEVFQRHPKDKLVIADETTKKIINNIHLDSYQYISKSHCIKNTFGETMVDFFDLDNSESVRVAQSAVDDYYEHTRKHVSHQSSQFINNLAEQFGCLTDSNIEPYVTASTVSNHSQDHRSCVNKLMQGLQLLSDAVNDYFGVSYPALYAKMKKLNLGSNVPKCFGAFPTVGINFNSICQFHRDLKDHPNTLCVVCPLGTFEGGHLAFPELKLAIMAKQGQAIAFRSHLLIHGNLPLITGSRHSIIFYIHSTVVKQKRKFGSLFDEDALEILDTTHSITDGVKKYPPP
;
A
#
# COMPACT_ATOMS: atom_id res chain seq x y z
N MET A 1 26.52 -59.61 -19.98
CA MET A 1 25.09 -59.37 -20.23
C MET A 1 24.80 -57.93 -19.83
N GLN A 2 24.89 -57.03 -20.82
CA GLN A 2 24.76 -55.58 -20.67
C GLN A 2 23.32 -55.20 -20.32
N ARG A 3 23.11 -54.34 -19.33
CA ARG A 3 21.88 -53.56 -19.19
C ARG A 3 22.24 -52.08 -19.23
N TYR A 4 21.81 -51.46 -20.33
CA TYR A 4 21.92 -50.05 -20.66
C TYR A 4 21.20 -49.19 -19.61
N ILE A 5 21.92 -48.21 -19.03
CA ILE A 5 21.32 -47.05 -18.39
C ILE A 5 21.28 -45.94 -19.43
N LYS A 6 20.08 -45.61 -19.89
CA LYS A 6 19.81 -44.47 -20.78
C LYS A 6 19.67 -43.22 -19.91
N LYS A 7 20.68 -42.34 -19.92
CA LYS A 7 20.57 -40.97 -19.40
C LYS A 7 19.55 -40.21 -20.26
N SER A 8 18.41 -39.83 -19.71
CA SER A 8 17.55 -38.80 -20.30
C SER A 8 18.14 -37.43 -19.96
N LYS A 9 18.71 -36.76 -20.97
CA LYS A 9 18.79 -35.30 -20.98
C LYS A 9 17.36 -34.80 -21.22
N ASN A 10 16.76 -34.19 -20.21
CA ASN A 10 15.69 -33.23 -20.44
C ASN A 10 16.35 -31.87 -20.37
N ASP A 11 16.76 -31.37 -21.54
CA ASP A 11 16.95 -29.95 -21.76
C ASP A 11 15.54 -29.33 -21.66
N GLU A 12 15.26 -28.60 -20.57
CA GLU A 12 14.11 -27.71 -20.52
C GLU A 12 14.37 -26.59 -21.53
N GLN A 13 13.76 -26.76 -22.70
CA GLN A 13 13.65 -25.75 -23.73
C GLN A 13 12.74 -24.65 -23.17
N VAL A 14 13.36 -23.63 -22.57
CA VAL A 14 12.67 -22.39 -22.20
C VAL A 14 12.12 -21.77 -23.49
N ASP A 15 10.84 -21.44 -23.48
CA ASP A 15 10.14 -20.82 -24.60
C ASP A 15 10.85 -19.50 -24.98
N PRO A 16 11.37 -19.35 -26.22
CA PRO A 16 12.07 -18.14 -26.66
C PRO A 16 11.18 -16.88 -26.65
N ALA A 17 9.86 -17.01 -26.47
CA ALA A 17 8.98 -15.88 -26.22
C ALA A 17 9.14 -15.28 -24.80
N ILE A 18 9.57 -16.08 -23.80
CA ILE A 18 9.78 -15.63 -22.42
C ILE A 18 11.13 -14.90 -22.27
N GLU A 19 12.11 -15.21 -23.14
CA GLU A 19 13.43 -14.56 -23.11
C GLU A 19 13.45 -13.21 -23.83
N LYS A 20 12.58 -13.01 -24.84
CA LYS A 20 12.44 -11.73 -25.54
C LYS A 20 11.79 -10.64 -24.70
N ASP A 21 10.90 -11.02 -23.78
CA ASP A 21 10.18 -10.07 -22.91
C ASP A 21 11.01 -9.65 -21.66
N ARG A 22 12.15 -10.30 -21.42
CA ARG A 22 13.12 -9.90 -20.38
C ARG A 22 14.01 -8.73 -20.82
N GLY A 23 14.15 -8.51 -22.13
CA GLY A 23 15.10 -7.54 -22.70
C GLY A 23 14.61 -6.09 -22.82
N GLU A 24 13.30 -5.84 -22.74
CA GLU A 24 12.73 -4.49 -22.87
C GLU A 24 12.22 -3.88 -21.55
N ILE A 25 12.23 -4.65 -20.46
CA ILE A 25 11.57 -4.28 -19.18
C ILE A 25 12.57 -3.88 -18.09
N PHE A 26 13.87 -4.08 -18.30
CA PHE A 26 14.91 -3.72 -17.33
C PHE A 26 15.79 -2.58 -17.85
N TYR A 27 16.07 -1.64 -16.95
CA TYR A 27 17.00 -0.53 -17.13
C TYR A 27 18.34 -1.04 -17.74
N ASP A 28 18.73 -0.48 -18.90
CA ASP A 28 20.02 -0.73 -19.54
C ASP A 28 21.05 0.29 -19.01
N PRO A 29 21.99 -0.11 -18.13
CA PRO A 29 22.98 0.79 -17.54
C PRO A 29 24.00 1.32 -18.56
N THR A 30 23.99 0.83 -19.81
CA THR A 30 24.92 1.28 -20.88
C THR A 30 24.37 2.42 -21.73
N LYS A 31 23.08 2.76 -21.62
CA LYS A 31 22.50 3.96 -22.25
C LYS A 31 22.80 5.20 -21.41
N SER A 32 23.41 6.20 -22.04
CA SER A 32 23.81 7.45 -21.42
C SER A 32 22.62 8.18 -20.78
N SER A 33 22.68 8.35 -19.45
CA SER A 33 21.70 9.06 -18.59
C SER A 33 20.32 8.37 -18.46
N PRO A 34 19.84 8.07 -17.23
CA PRO A 34 18.46 7.62 -16.98
C PRO A 34 17.39 8.68 -17.34
N PHE A 35 17.83 9.86 -17.78
CA PHE A 35 17.01 10.95 -18.28
C PHE A 35 17.37 11.21 -19.75
N GLU A 36 16.72 10.53 -20.68
CA GLU A 36 16.62 11.06 -22.03
C GLU A 36 15.82 12.36 -21.94
N ARG A 37 16.48 13.46 -22.28
CA ARG A 37 16.12 14.85 -21.91
C ARG A 37 14.83 15.37 -22.59
N GLY A 38 14.06 14.51 -23.25
CA GLY A 38 12.95 14.88 -24.13
C GLY A 38 11.56 14.44 -23.70
N GLU A 39 11.41 13.45 -22.82
CA GLU A 39 10.08 12.85 -22.56
C GLU A 39 9.51 13.12 -21.16
N HIS A 40 10.37 13.24 -20.14
CA HIS A 40 9.91 13.37 -18.76
C HIS A 40 9.60 14.82 -18.37
N LYS A 41 8.47 15.03 -17.70
CA LYS A 41 7.99 16.35 -17.28
C LYS A 41 8.02 16.50 -15.76
N THR A 42 8.56 17.61 -15.29
CA THR A 42 8.43 18.09 -13.92
C THR A 42 7.00 18.57 -13.62
N GLN A 43 6.71 18.85 -12.35
CA GLN A 43 5.45 19.43 -11.92
C GLN A 43 5.11 20.75 -12.65
N ILE A 44 6.11 21.59 -12.92
CA ILE A 44 5.87 22.88 -13.57
C ILE A 44 5.61 22.68 -15.07
N GLU A 45 6.29 21.72 -15.70
CA GLU A 45 6.13 21.44 -17.14
C GLU A 45 4.77 20.80 -17.46
N THR A 46 4.31 19.87 -16.64
CA THR A 46 2.95 19.29 -16.78
C THR A 46 1.82 20.31 -16.55
N ARG A 47 2.06 21.42 -15.84
CA ARG A 47 1.08 22.53 -15.73
C ARG A 47 0.99 23.38 -16.98
N LYS A 48 1.97 23.27 -17.88
CA LYS A 48 1.98 24.01 -19.15
C LYS A 48 1.29 23.24 -20.28
N SER A 49 0.95 21.96 -20.09
CA SER A 49 0.23 21.20 -21.11
C SER A 49 -1.11 21.86 -21.42
N THR A 50 -1.53 21.83 -22.68
CA THR A 50 -2.85 22.29 -23.09
C THR A 50 -3.95 21.32 -22.63
N LYS A 51 -5.22 21.73 -22.73
CA LYS A 51 -6.37 20.86 -22.42
C LYS A 51 -6.34 19.62 -23.32
N GLU A 52 -6.07 19.80 -24.61
CA GLU A 52 -6.00 18.75 -25.62
C GLU A 52 -4.84 17.78 -25.36
N GLU A 53 -3.64 18.30 -25.05
CA GLU A 53 -2.48 17.48 -24.69
C GLU A 53 -2.73 16.65 -23.44
N THR A 54 -3.35 17.26 -22.42
CA THR A 54 -3.72 16.59 -21.18
C THR A 54 -4.70 15.45 -21.44
N ILE A 55 -5.72 15.71 -22.27
CA ILE A 55 -6.73 14.72 -22.65
C ILE A 55 -6.09 13.55 -23.39
N ASP A 56 -5.28 13.83 -24.42
CA ASP A 56 -4.59 12.80 -25.17
C ASP A 56 -3.71 11.95 -24.23
N TYR A 57 -2.90 12.60 -23.40
CA TYR A 57 -2.05 11.90 -22.42
C TYR A 57 -2.82 10.92 -21.53
N ILE A 58 -3.92 11.37 -20.93
CA ILE A 58 -4.76 10.57 -20.03
C ILE A 58 -5.40 9.39 -20.77
N GLN A 59 -5.77 9.58 -22.03
CA GLN A 59 -6.47 8.57 -22.83
C GLN A 59 -5.51 7.56 -23.46
N SER A 60 -4.42 8.03 -24.06
CA SER A 60 -3.52 7.21 -24.90
C SER A 60 -2.29 6.69 -24.17
N GLN A 61 -1.81 7.38 -23.12
CA GLN A 61 -0.54 7.02 -22.47
C GLN A 61 -0.70 6.50 -21.04
N TRP A 62 -1.65 7.05 -20.28
CA TRP A 62 -1.86 6.62 -18.89
C TRP A 62 -2.75 5.37 -18.82
N VAL A 63 -2.10 4.23 -18.56
CA VAL A 63 -2.75 2.94 -18.33
C VAL A 63 -2.65 2.56 -16.85
N SER A 64 -3.80 2.25 -16.25
CA SER A 64 -3.87 1.69 -14.91
C SER A 64 -5.06 0.74 -14.79
N GLU A 65 -4.92 -0.29 -13.97
CA GLU A 65 -6.04 -1.07 -13.45
C GLU A 65 -6.13 -0.86 -11.93
N ASP A 66 -7.32 -1.03 -11.37
CA ASP A 66 -7.52 -0.86 -9.93
C ASP A 66 -7.02 -2.08 -9.16
N PHE A 67 -6.65 -1.87 -7.89
CA PHE A 67 -6.17 -2.94 -7.01
C PHE A 67 -7.28 -3.41 -6.08
N ASP A 68 -7.42 -4.72 -5.96
CA ASP A 68 -8.43 -5.40 -5.15
C ASP A 68 -7.80 -5.95 -3.87
N ALA A 69 -8.59 -6.05 -2.81
CA ALA A 69 -8.10 -6.62 -1.55
C ALA A 69 -7.62 -8.07 -1.72
N GLU A 70 -8.19 -8.82 -2.66
CA GLU A 70 -7.81 -10.21 -2.92
C GLU A 70 -6.41 -10.35 -3.55
N ASP A 71 -5.91 -9.30 -4.20
CA ASP A 71 -4.56 -9.26 -4.77
C ASP A 71 -3.48 -9.35 -3.67
N LEU A 72 -3.83 -8.95 -2.44
CA LEU A 72 -2.96 -8.97 -1.27
C LEU A 72 -2.80 -10.37 -0.65
N ARG A 73 -3.36 -11.43 -1.25
CA ARG A 73 -3.19 -12.80 -0.75
C ARG A 73 -1.84 -13.33 -1.18
N SER A 74 -0.90 -13.40 -0.22
CA SER A 74 0.40 -14.02 -0.47
C SER A 74 0.26 -15.51 -0.82
N VAL A 75 0.93 -15.93 -1.88
CA VAL A 75 1.05 -17.34 -2.29
C VAL A 75 2.24 -18.04 -1.66
N ASN A 76 3.07 -17.32 -0.88
CA ASN A 76 4.17 -17.92 -0.14
C ASN A 76 3.63 -18.73 1.04
N LEU A 77 3.53 -20.05 0.84
CA LEU A 77 3.05 -21.00 1.84
C LEU A 77 4.13 -21.44 2.83
N SER A 78 5.40 -21.14 2.55
CA SER A 78 6.53 -21.53 3.38
C SER A 78 6.77 -20.58 4.55
N GLN A 79 6.34 -19.32 4.41
CA GLN A 79 6.50 -18.31 5.42
C GLN A 79 5.49 -18.53 6.58
N PRO A 80 5.95 -18.50 7.84
CA PRO A 80 5.06 -18.49 9.00
C PRO A 80 4.08 -17.32 8.92
N PHE A 81 2.87 -17.50 9.45
CA PHE A 81 1.92 -16.40 9.53
C PHE A 81 1.13 -16.35 10.84
N ILE A 82 0.72 -15.13 11.20
CA ILE A 82 -0.20 -14.83 12.30
C ILE A 82 -1.53 -14.37 11.69
N MET A 83 -2.64 -14.86 12.21
CA MET A 83 -3.97 -14.41 11.80
C MET A 83 -4.51 -13.38 12.80
N ILE A 84 -4.94 -12.22 12.32
CA ILE A 84 -5.64 -11.27 13.19
C ILE A 84 -7.05 -11.81 13.53
N SER A 85 -7.65 -11.31 14.62
CA SER A 85 -8.96 -11.77 15.06
C SER A 85 -10.07 -11.58 14.00
N PRO A 86 -11.11 -12.42 14.01
CA PRO A 86 -12.30 -12.22 13.19
C PRO A 86 -12.90 -10.82 13.36
N GLU A 87 -12.98 -10.30 14.57
CA GLU A 87 -13.50 -8.98 14.93
C GLU A 87 -12.69 -7.89 14.22
N SER A 88 -11.38 -7.97 14.32
CA SER A 88 -10.44 -7.08 13.63
C SER A 88 -10.66 -7.09 12.12
N THR A 89 -10.86 -8.29 11.54
CA THR A 89 -11.17 -8.43 10.11
C THR A 89 -12.54 -7.82 9.77
N PHE A 90 -13.53 -7.94 10.65
CA PHE A 90 -14.85 -7.33 10.45
C PHE A 90 -14.74 -5.80 10.38
N ILE A 91 -14.03 -5.19 11.31
CA ILE A 91 -13.85 -3.74 11.37
C ILE A 91 -13.14 -3.25 10.10
N GLU A 92 -12.04 -3.91 9.70
CA GLU A 92 -11.30 -3.62 8.47
C GLU A 92 -12.22 -3.64 7.24
N LYS A 93 -12.96 -4.74 7.03
CA LYS A 93 -13.87 -4.88 5.89
C LYS A 93 -15.07 -3.95 5.93
N PHE A 94 -15.58 -3.67 7.11
CA PHE A 94 -16.68 -2.74 7.26
C PHE A 94 -16.27 -1.33 6.84
N LEU A 95 -15.09 -0.87 7.30
CA LEU A 95 -14.53 0.43 6.96
C LEU A 95 -14.16 0.54 5.48
N GLU A 96 -13.57 -0.51 4.90
CA GLU A 96 -13.28 -0.59 3.46
C GLU A 96 -14.56 -0.36 2.63
N LYS A 97 -15.64 -1.09 2.95
CA LYS A 97 -16.93 -0.95 2.26
C LYS A 97 -17.59 0.39 2.52
N ARG A 98 -17.43 0.96 3.70
CA ARG A 98 -17.90 2.32 4.00
C ARG A 98 -17.19 3.36 3.14
N CYS A 99 -15.87 3.29 3.01
CA CYS A 99 -15.10 4.17 2.13
C CYS A 99 -15.60 4.08 0.68
N GLN A 100 -15.79 2.87 0.15
CA GLN A 100 -16.35 2.66 -1.19
C GLN A 100 -17.73 3.32 -1.36
N ARG A 101 -18.64 3.15 -0.40
CA ARG A 101 -19.98 3.80 -0.43
C ARG A 101 -19.90 5.32 -0.38
N ARG A 102 -18.95 5.87 0.39
CA ARG A 102 -18.73 7.31 0.48
C ARG A 102 -18.30 7.89 -0.88
N PHE A 103 -17.34 7.24 -1.54
CA PHE A 103 -16.88 7.64 -2.87
C PHE A 103 -18.01 7.59 -3.91
N ALA A 104 -18.81 6.52 -3.93
CA ALA A 104 -19.94 6.39 -4.83
C ALA A 104 -20.99 7.51 -4.67
N LYS A 105 -21.14 8.07 -3.47
CA LYS A 105 -22.07 9.18 -3.18
C LYS A 105 -21.52 10.56 -3.52
N HIS A 106 -20.38 10.67 -4.20
CA HIS A 106 -19.76 11.92 -4.64
C HIS A 106 -19.43 12.93 -3.53
N GLN A 107 -19.41 12.51 -2.26
CA GLN A 107 -19.08 13.39 -1.15
C GLN A 107 -17.55 13.57 -1.04
N VAL A 108 -17.09 14.83 -1.15
CA VAL A 108 -15.70 15.31 -1.01
C VAL A 108 -15.13 14.93 0.37
N PRO A 109 -13.79 14.84 0.58
CA PRO A 109 -13.24 14.65 1.90
C PRO A 109 -13.44 15.95 2.68
N ILE A 110 -14.44 15.99 3.55
CA ILE A 110 -14.43 16.89 4.68
C ILE A 110 -14.43 16.01 5.93
N ASP A 111 -13.40 16.25 6.72
CA ASP A 111 -13.09 15.78 8.06
C ASP A 111 -12.23 14.51 8.20
N ASN A 112 -11.03 14.71 8.77
CA ASN A 112 -10.08 13.67 9.22
C ASN A 112 -10.69 12.76 10.31
N ASN A 113 -11.84 13.15 10.87
CA ASN A 113 -12.57 12.46 11.93
C ASN A 113 -13.33 11.19 11.52
N ASN A 114 -13.16 10.66 10.30
CA ASN A 114 -14.11 9.68 9.76
C ASN A 114 -13.48 8.38 9.19
N SER A 115 -12.35 7.90 9.70
CA SER A 115 -11.64 6.69 9.24
C SER A 115 -11.75 5.42 10.12
N SER A 116 -12.62 5.40 11.14
CA SER A 116 -12.83 4.28 12.08
C SER A 116 -14.22 4.38 12.71
N ILE A 117 -14.68 3.30 13.35
CA ILE A 117 -16.06 3.18 13.85
C ILE A 117 -16.19 3.90 15.22
N PRO A 118 -17.18 4.81 15.40
CA PRO A 118 -17.49 5.40 16.70
C PRO A 118 -17.71 4.37 17.81
N ALA A 119 -17.33 4.73 19.04
CA ALA A 119 -17.29 3.81 20.18
C ALA A 119 -18.67 3.21 20.49
N GLU A 120 -19.71 4.03 20.43
CA GLU A 120 -21.10 3.62 20.62
C GLU A 120 -21.56 2.59 19.57
N TYR A 121 -21.04 2.64 18.35
CA TYR A 121 -21.36 1.67 17.31
C TYR A 121 -20.51 0.39 17.44
N LEU A 122 -19.29 0.49 17.97
CA LEU A 122 -18.47 -0.67 18.31
C LEU A 122 -19.10 -1.47 19.44
N GLU A 123 -19.51 -0.81 20.53
CA GLU A 123 -20.23 -1.47 21.63
C GLU A 123 -21.50 -2.15 21.12
N LEU A 124 -22.23 -1.50 20.20
CA LEU A 124 -23.39 -2.09 19.55
C LEU A 124 -23.05 -3.35 18.72
N LEU A 125 -21.91 -3.36 18.02
CA LEU A 125 -21.41 -4.53 17.29
C LEU A 125 -20.98 -5.65 18.24
N GLU A 126 -20.21 -5.33 19.28
CA GLU A 126 -19.75 -6.27 20.32
C GLU A 126 -20.93 -7.01 20.93
N VAL A 127 -21.92 -6.26 21.42
CA VAL A 127 -23.11 -6.79 22.08
C VAL A 127 -23.97 -7.62 21.13
N GLU A 128 -24.33 -7.08 19.96
CA GLU A 128 -25.41 -7.66 19.16
C GLU A 128 -24.97 -8.50 17.95
N ILE A 129 -23.71 -8.36 17.52
CA ILE A 129 -23.17 -9.05 16.34
C ILE A 129 -22.13 -10.09 16.78
N PHE A 130 -21.14 -9.69 17.60
CA PHE A 130 -20.04 -10.56 18.00
C PHE A 130 -20.45 -11.53 19.13
N CYS A 131 -20.93 -11.01 20.27
CA CYS A 131 -21.25 -11.80 21.47
C CYS A 131 -22.69 -12.33 21.53
N LYS A 132 -23.63 -11.75 20.76
CA LYS A 132 -25.07 -12.11 20.73
C LYS A 132 -25.75 -12.08 22.12
N THR A 133 -25.52 -11.05 22.92
CA THR A 133 -26.24 -10.86 24.19
C THR A 133 -27.62 -10.23 23.94
N ASN A 134 -28.62 -10.62 24.74
CA ASN A 134 -29.97 -10.05 24.68
C ASN A 134 -30.00 -8.70 25.41
N VAL A 135 -30.00 -7.59 24.67
CA VAL A 135 -30.08 -6.23 25.23
C VAL A 135 -31.44 -5.59 24.93
N SER A 136 -31.87 -4.68 25.81
CA SER A 136 -33.11 -3.89 25.73
C SER A 136 -33.32 -3.26 24.33
N ASP A 137 -34.51 -3.48 23.74
CA ASP A 137 -34.83 -3.23 22.33
C ASP A 137 -35.11 -1.74 21.99
N SER A 138 -35.13 -0.82 22.96
CA SER A 138 -35.43 0.61 22.74
C SER A 138 -34.20 1.46 22.43
N ILE A 139 -33.13 1.39 23.23
CA ILE A 139 -31.88 2.16 23.04
C ILE A 139 -31.11 1.68 21.80
N SER A 140 -31.19 0.38 21.50
CA SER A 140 -30.62 -0.24 20.29
C SER A 140 -31.23 0.29 18.99
N ARG A 141 -32.51 0.72 18.99
CA ARG A 141 -33.24 1.04 17.74
C ARG A 141 -32.69 2.23 16.99
N ASP A 142 -32.56 3.36 17.67
CA ASP A 142 -32.14 4.62 17.04
C ASP A 142 -30.65 4.61 16.71
N LEU A 143 -29.85 3.97 17.58
CA LEU A 143 -28.42 3.82 17.38
C LEU A 143 -28.08 3.01 16.11
N TRP A 144 -28.81 1.92 15.83
CA TRP A 144 -28.64 1.18 14.56
C TRP A 144 -29.01 2.02 13.31
N ASN A 145 -30.01 2.91 13.43
CA ASN A 145 -30.38 3.80 12.33
C ASN A 145 -29.29 4.86 12.09
N GLU A 146 -28.73 5.43 13.16
CA GLU A 146 -27.60 6.36 13.10
C GLU A 146 -26.37 5.69 12.52
N PHE A 147 -26.03 4.50 13.02
CA PHE A 147 -24.88 3.74 12.54
C PHE A 147 -25.00 3.43 11.04
N GLY A 148 -26.18 3.00 10.57
CA GLY A 148 -26.40 2.77 9.15
C GLY A 148 -26.23 4.02 8.29
N ARG A 149 -26.66 5.20 8.79
CA ARG A 149 -26.44 6.49 8.11
C ARG A 149 -24.96 6.85 8.08
N TRP A 150 -24.27 6.71 9.21
CA TRP A 150 -22.83 6.93 9.32
C TRP A 150 -22.02 6.01 8.38
N ALA A 151 -22.51 4.79 8.16
CA ALA A 151 -21.93 3.81 7.24
C ALA A 151 -22.31 4.03 5.76
N TYR A 152 -22.97 5.15 5.44
CA TYR A 152 -23.43 5.53 4.10
C TYR A 152 -24.39 4.53 3.45
N PHE A 153 -25.16 3.75 4.21
CA PHE A 153 -26.23 2.91 3.65
C PHE A 153 -27.40 3.77 3.18
N THR A 154 -28.02 3.37 2.07
CA THR A 154 -29.23 4.03 1.54
C THR A 154 -30.42 3.69 2.42
N ARG A 155 -31.19 4.71 2.81
CA ARG A 155 -32.39 4.54 3.63
C ARG A 155 -33.45 3.79 2.81
N VAL A 156 -33.96 2.69 3.35
CA VAL A 156 -34.96 1.82 2.72
C VAL A 156 -36.00 1.39 3.75
N PRO A 157 -37.19 0.90 3.35
CA PRO A 157 -38.13 0.30 4.29
C PRO A 157 -37.46 -0.81 5.10
N ASN A 158 -37.74 -0.85 6.41
CA ASN A 158 -37.07 -1.71 7.38
C ASN A 158 -35.53 -1.50 7.46
N PHE A 159 -35.05 -0.27 7.23
CA PHE A 159 -33.63 0.11 7.21
C PHE A 159 -32.80 -0.55 8.32
N ARG A 160 -33.19 -0.35 9.59
CA ARG A 160 -32.56 -0.96 10.77
C ARG A 160 -32.35 -2.47 10.60
N LYS A 161 -33.41 -3.20 10.28
CA LYS A 161 -33.39 -4.66 10.17
C LYS A 161 -32.45 -5.10 9.05
N LYS A 162 -32.50 -4.41 7.90
CA LYS A 162 -31.65 -4.69 6.74
C LYS A 162 -30.18 -4.41 7.01
N PHE A 163 -29.87 -3.27 7.64
CA PHE A 163 -28.49 -2.91 8.00
C PHE A 163 -27.91 -3.85 9.07
N ARG A 164 -28.66 -4.12 10.15
CA ARG A 164 -28.27 -5.12 11.17
C ARG A 164 -28.06 -6.50 10.55
N HIS A 165 -28.92 -6.92 9.64
CA HIS A 165 -28.78 -8.18 8.91
C HIS A 165 -27.53 -8.19 7.99
N HIS A 166 -27.20 -7.06 7.36
CA HIS A 166 -25.96 -6.92 6.60
C HIS A 166 -24.72 -7.14 7.49
N CYS A 167 -24.67 -6.49 8.66
CA CYS A 167 -23.58 -6.72 9.63
C CYS A 167 -23.51 -8.20 10.05
N ARG A 168 -24.65 -8.83 10.36
CA ARG A 168 -24.68 -10.27 10.69
C ARG A 168 -24.18 -11.17 9.56
N ARG A 169 -24.53 -10.86 8.32
CA ARG A 169 -24.05 -11.61 7.15
C ARG A 169 -22.55 -11.46 6.95
N LEU A 170 -22.02 -10.25 7.08
CA LEU A 170 -20.58 -10.01 7.01
C LEU A 170 -19.84 -10.78 8.12
N TRP A 171 -20.35 -10.70 9.35
CA TRP A 171 -19.79 -11.45 10.48
C TRP A 171 -19.83 -12.97 10.28
N ALA A 172 -20.95 -13.51 9.83
CA ALA A 172 -21.08 -14.93 9.53
C ALA A 172 -20.10 -15.39 8.45
N LYS A 173 -19.89 -14.57 7.39
CA LYS A 173 -18.90 -14.85 6.35
C LYS A 173 -17.48 -14.91 6.92
N ILE A 174 -17.13 -13.96 7.78
CA ILE A 174 -15.81 -13.89 8.42
C ILE A 174 -15.59 -15.09 9.34
N ARG A 175 -16.52 -15.37 10.26
CA ARG A 175 -16.39 -16.54 11.15
C ARG A 175 -16.26 -17.84 10.36
N HIS A 176 -17.04 -18.01 9.31
CA HIS A 176 -16.92 -19.18 8.44
C HIS A 176 -15.53 -19.28 7.80
N ALA A 177 -15.01 -18.18 7.23
CA ALA A 177 -13.66 -18.17 6.65
C ALA A 177 -12.57 -18.47 7.70
N HIS A 178 -12.70 -17.94 8.91
CA HIS A 178 -11.79 -18.20 10.03
C HIS A 178 -11.79 -19.69 10.43
N GLU A 179 -12.98 -20.26 10.64
CA GLU A 179 -13.15 -21.68 10.97
C GLU A 179 -12.56 -22.59 9.89
N GLN A 180 -12.80 -22.28 8.62
CA GLN A 180 -12.23 -23.05 7.51
C GLN A 180 -10.70 -23.00 7.51
N ARG A 181 -10.10 -21.86 7.86
CA ARG A 181 -8.65 -21.74 7.95
C ARG A 181 -8.05 -22.51 9.10
N ILE A 182 -8.62 -22.37 10.29
CA ILE A 182 -8.16 -23.14 11.45
C ILE A 182 -8.21 -24.65 11.13
N LYS A 183 -9.27 -25.11 10.44
CA LYS A 183 -9.42 -26.52 10.04
C LYS A 183 -8.42 -26.99 8.98
N THR A 184 -8.08 -26.12 8.03
CA THR A 184 -7.20 -26.48 6.90
C THR A 184 -5.72 -26.28 7.19
N TRP A 185 -5.39 -25.48 8.21
CA TRP A 185 -4.01 -25.23 8.62
C TRP A 185 -3.42 -26.43 9.36
N LYS A 186 -2.27 -26.91 8.87
CA LYS A 186 -1.53 -28.06 9.44
C LYS A 186 -0.16 -27.67 10.00
N GLY A 187 0.23 -26.39 9.92
CA GLY A 187 1.47 -25.88 10.51
C GLY A 187 1.30 -25.51 11.99
N PRO A 188 2.38 -25.14 12.71
CA PRO A 188 2.25 -24.56 14.04
C PRO A 188 1.42 -23.28 13.92
N LEU A 189 0.18 -23.33 14.39
CA LEU A 189 -0.62 -22.15 14.60
C LEU A 189 -0.02 -21.51 15.85
N GLU A 190 0.82 -20.50 15.64
CA GLU A 190 1.16 -19.60 16.73
C GLU A 190 -0.13 -18.84 17.06
N ASP A 191 -0.89 -19.40 18.00
CA ASP A 191 -2.17 -18.90 18.50
C ASP A 191 -1.88 -17.63 19.31
N HIS A 192 -1.52 -16.57 18.59
CA HIS A 192 -1.26 -15.26 19.18
C HIS A 192 -2.53 -14.46 19.03
N GLU A 193 -3.28 -14.36 20.13
CA GLU A 193 -4.29 -13.32 20.28
C GLU A 193 -3.57 -11.97 20.17
N ILE A 194 -3.48 -11.42 18.96
CA ILE A 194 -3.19 -10.00 18.76
C ILE A 194 -4.27 -9.27 19.56
N PRO A 195 -3.92 -8.60 20.68
CA PRO A 195 -4.94 -8.11 21.60
C PRO A 195 -5.88 -7.16 20.88
N GLU A 196 -7.18 -7.26 21.19
CA GLU A 196 -8.27 -6.47 20.61
C GLU A 196 -8.04 -4.96 20.80
N VAL A 197 -7.31 -4.33 19.87
CA VAL A 197 -7.35 -2.87 19.70
C VAL A 197 -7.37 -2.54 18.22
N PHE A 198 -8.32 -3.14 17.48
CA PHE A 198 -8.91 -2.45 16.34
C PHE A 198 -9.82 -1.32 16.85
N GLN A 199 -9.10 -0.27 17.23
CA GLN A 199 -9.46 1.12 17.52
C GLN A 199 -10.94 1.53 17.47
N ARG A 200 -11.32 2.22 18.56
CA ARG A 200 -12.39 3.21 18.61
C ARG A 200 -12.02 4.42 17.71
N HIS A 201 -12.94 5.36 17.52
CA HIS A 201 -12.94 6.61 16.73
C HIS A 201 -11.64 7.13 15.99
N PRO A 202 -11.72 7.89 14.88
CA PRO A 202 -10.53 8.36 14.13
C PRO A 202 -9.65 9.36 14.88
N LYS A 203 -10.26 10.08 15.81
CA LYS A 203 -9.53 10.81 16.85
C LYS A 203 -8.70 9.85 17.68
N ASP A 204 -9.17 8.62 17.91
CA ASP A 204 -8.43 7.57 18.59
C ASP A 204 -7.32 7.00 17.71
N LYS A 205 -7.39 7.01 16.36
CA LYS A 205 -6.18 6.75 15.54
C LYS A 205 -5.11 7.80 15.84
N LEU A 206 -5.47 9.08 15.75
CA LEU A 206 -4.53 10.19 16.00
C LEU A 206 -4.08 10.24 17.47
N VAL A 207 -4.96 9.91 18.40
CA VAL A 207 -4.65 9.81 19.83
C VAL A 207 -3.82 8.56 20.10
N ILE A 208 -4.05 7.43 19.44
CA ILE A 208 -3.16 6.25 19.56
C ILE A 208 -1.80 6.59 19.01
N ALA A 209 -1.72 7.28 17.87
CA ALA A 209 -0.46 7.78 17.34
C ALA A 209 0.22 8.74 18.33
N ASP A 210 -0.49 9.73 18.86
CA ASP A 210 0.01 10.73 19.81
C ASP A 210 0.38 10.12 21.17
N GLU A 211 -0.48 9.28 21.76
CA GLU A 211 -0.25 8.55 23.00
C GLU A 211 0.90 7.57 22.87
N THR A 212 0.98 6.83 21.76
CA THR A 212 2.09 5.91 21.53
C THR A 212 3.38 6.72 21.38
N THR A 213 3.35 7.82 20.61
CA THR A 213 4.48 8.75 20.52
C THR A 213 4.89 9.26 21.90
N LYS A 214 3.93 9.71 22.74
CA LYS A 214 4.18 10.18 24.12
C LYS A 214 4.75 9.10 25.04
N LYS A 215 4.24 7.87 24.97
CA LYS A 215 4.76 6.72 25.72
C LYS A 215 6.22 6.45 25.37
N ILE A 216 6.57 6.65 24.10
CA ILE A 216 7.88 6.36 23.55
C ILE A 216 8.91 7.46 23.84
N ILE A 217 8.50 8.72 24.01
CA ILE A 217 9.41 9.83 24.37
C ILE A 217 10.23 9.49 25.63
N ASN A 218 9.68 8.69 26.55
CA ASN A 218 10.34 8.29 27.79
C ASN A 218 10.71 6.79 27.86
N ASN A 219 10.32 5.98 26.89
CA ASN A 219 10.54 4.52 26.90
C ASN A 219 10.93 4.01 25.51
N ILE A 220 12.01 3.21 25.46
CA ILE A 220 12.50 2.57 24.24
C ILE A 220 11.68 1.31 23.90
N HIS A 221 10.91 0.81 24.88
CA HIS A 221 10.12 -0.41 24.80
C HIS A 221 8.64 -0.12 25.07
N LEU A 222 7.78 -0.67 24.22
CA LEU A 222 6.33 -0.71 24.44
C LEU A 222 5.95 -2.01 25.14
N ASP A 223 5.56 -1.90 26.41
CA ASP A 223 5.02 -3.03 27.16
C ASP A 223 3.69 -3.48 26.54
N SER A 224 3.40 -4.79 26.60
CA SER A 224 2.28 -5.47 25.92
C SER A 224 2.38 -5.62 24.39
N TYR A 225 3.44 -5.12 23.75
CA TYR A 225 3.67 -5.36 22.33
C TYR A 225 4.41 -6.68 22.11
N GLN A 226 4.05 -7.38 21.04
CA GLN A 226 4.81 -8.51 20.54
C GLN A 226 5.96 -8.00 19.66
N TYR A 227 7.16 -8.54 19.88
CA TYR A 227 8.35 -8.22 19.09
C TYR A 227 8.70 -9.38 18.18
N ILE A 228 8.68 -9.15 16.87
CA ILE A 228 9.02 -10.16 15.87
C ILE A 228 10.38 -9.81 15.23
N SER A 229 11.29 -10.79 15.21
CA SER A 229 12.65 -10.66 14.71
C SER A 229 12.97 -11.59 13.51
N LYS A 230 12.01 -12.44 13.12
CA LYS A 230 12.13 -13.35 11.98
C LYS A 230 10.99 -13.15 10.99
N SER A 231 11.25 -13.46 9.73
CA SER A 231 10.28 -13.37 8.64
C SER A 231 8.93 -14.02 8.99
N HIS A 232 7.87 -13.22 8.93
CA HIS A 232 6.49 -13.58 9.29
C HIS A 232 5.49 -12.74 8.49
N CYS A 233 4.39 -13.36 8.09
CA CYS A 233 3.27 -12.67 7.48
C CYS A 233 2.11 -12.53 8.48
N ILE A 234 1.50 -11.36 8.59
CA ILE A 234 0.30 -11.11 9.39
C ILE A 234 -0.85 -10.94 8.42
N LYS A 235 -1.85 -11.82 8.51
CA LYS A 235 -2.97 -11.91 7.56
C LYS A 235 -4.30 -11.67 8.25
N ASN A 236 -5.25 -11.09 7.52
CA ASN A 236 -6.64 -11.08 7.98
C ASN A 236 -7.32 -12.44 7.80
N THR A 237 -8.55 -12.58 8.31
CA THR A 237 -9.34 -13.81 8.17
C THR A 237 -9.59 -14.23 6.71
N PHE A 238 -9.56 -13.29 5.76
CA PHE A 238 -9.67 -13.57 4.32
C PHE A 238 -8.32 -13.87 3.63
N GLY A 239 -7.18 -13.68 4.31
CA GLY A 239 -5.82 -14.09 3.88
C GLY A 239 -5.04 -13.01 3.22
N GLU A 240 -5.59 -11.82 3.28
CA GLU A 240 -5.02 -10.64 2.72
C GLU A 240 -3.98 -10.18 3.73
N THR A 241 -2.79 -9.89 3.21
CA THR A 241 -1.66 -9.44 4.01
C THR A 241 -1.98 -8.08 4.63
N MET A 242 -1.76 -7.99 5.94
CA MET A 242 -1.77 -6.74 6.71
C MET A 242 -0.35 -6.21 6.85
N VAL A 243 0.58 -7.09 7.21
CA VAL A 243 2.01 -6.85 7.33
C VAL A 243 2.75 -8.10 6.86
N ASP A 244 3.85 -7.98 6.15
CA ASP A 244 4.70 -9.05 5.68
C ASP A 244 6.14 -8.67 5.92
N PHE A 245 6.80 -9.40 6.80
CA PHE A 245 8.20 -9.22 7.16
C PHE A 245 9.01 -10.34 6.52
N PHE A 246 9.99 -9.97 5.69
CA PHE A 246 10.73 -10.91 4.87
C PHE A 246 12.22 -10.52 4.77
N ASP A 247 13.03 -11.51 4.43
CA ASP A 247 14.46 -11.34 4.16
C ASP A 247 14.68 -11.01 2.67
N LEU A 248 15.68 -10.19 2.38
CA LEU A 248 16.12 -9.89 1.02
C LEU A 248 17.29 -10.81 0.68
N ASP A 249 17.14 -11.64 -0.35
CA ASP A 249 18.10 -12.70 -0.69
C ASP A 249 19.45 -12.19 -1.24
N ASN A 250 19.61 -10.88 -1.45
CA ASN A 250 20.78 -10.28 -2.08
C ASN A 250 21.51 -9.29 -1.16
N SER A 251 22.47 -9.80 -0.38
CA SER A 251 23.29 -8.98 0.51
C SER A 251 24.11 -7.91 -0.22
N GLU A 252 24.49 -8.17 -1.48
CA GLU A 252 25.25 -7.21 -2.27
C GLU A 252 24.38 -6.02 -2.70
N SER A 253 23.16 -6.28 -3.17
CA SER A 253 22.17 -5.24 -3.50
C SER A 253 21.97 -4.28 -2.32
N VAL A 254 21.83 -4.83 -1.12
CA VAL A 254 21.60 -4.07 0.11
C VAL A 254 22.83 -3.23 0.48
N ARG A 255 24.04 -3.77 0.32
CA ARG A 255 25.30 -3.05 0.58
C ARG A 255 25.53 -1.90 -0.41
N VAL A 256 25.25 -2.12 -1.69
CA VAL A 256 25.36 -1.09 -2.73
C VAL A 256 24.36 0.04 -2.47
N ALA A 257 23.11 -0.30 -2.15
CA ALA A 257 22.09 0.68 -1.80
C ALA A 257 22.47 1.50 -0.55
N GLN A 258 23.01 0.85 0.49
CA GLN A 258 23.52 1.53 1.68
C GLN A 258 24.57 2.58 1.32
N SER A 259 25.61 2.17 0.59
CA SER A 259 26.71 3.07 0.23
C SER A 259 26.21 4.29 -0.56
N ALA A 260 25.29 4.07 -1.52
CA ALA A 260 24.75 5.14 -2.33
C ALA A 260 23.90 6.13 -1.51
N VAL A 261 23.14 5.62 -0.53
CA VAL A 261 22.33 6.44 0.38
C VAL A 261 23.21 7.24 1.34
N ASP A 262 24.27 6.65 1.87
CA ASP A 262 25.26 7.34 2.72
C ASP A 262 25.97 8.46 1.96
N ASP A 263 26.44 8.17 0.74
CA ASP A 263 27.08 9.15 -0.13
C ASP A 263 26.16 10.33 -0.44
N TYR A 264 24.89 10.05 -0.75
CA TYR A 264 23.88 11.08 -0.98
C TYR A 264 23.64 11.92 0.28
N TYR A 265 23.45 11.26 1.43
CA TYR A 265 23.19 11.94 2.70
C TYR A 265 24.33 12.88 3.07
N GLU A 266 25.57 12.42 3.00
CA GLU A 266 26.76 13.21 3.34
C GLU A 266 27.00 14.35 2.33
N HIS A 267 26.75 14.12 1.03
CA HIS A 267 26.78 15.17 0.01
C HIS A 267 25.77 16.28 0.34
N THR A 268 24.51 15.91 0.58
CA THR A 268 23.42 16.85 0.81
C THR A 268 23.60 17.62 2.13
N ARG A 269 24.24 17.01 3.15
CA ARG A 269 24.64 17.72 4.38
C ARG A 269 25.75 18.75 4.17
N LYS A 270 26.73 18.46 3.31
CA LYS A 270 27.86 19.37 3.02
C LYS A 270 27.45 20.53 2.11
N HIS A 271 26.43 20.34 1.28
CA HIS A 271 25.99 21.31 0.28
C HIS A 271 24.56 21.79 0.55
N VAL A 272 24.41 22.81 1.41
CA VAL A 272 23.09 23.37 1.80
C VAL A 272 22.25 23.79 0.60
N SER A 273 22.87 24.30 -0.48
CA SER A 273 22.17 24.69 -1.72
C SER A 273 21.53 23.52 -2.48
N HIS A 274 21.87 22.28 -2.13
CA HIS A 274 21.31 21.05 -2.71
C HIS A 274 20.19 20.46 -1.83
N GLN A 275 19.91 21.03 -0.67
CA GLN A 275 18.88 20.52 0.22
C GLN A 275 17.50 20.95 -0.25
N SER A 276 16.61 19.97 -0.44
CA SER A 276 15.19 20.26 -0.60
C SER A 276 14.58 20.75 0.72
N SER A 277 13.43 21.41 0.66
CA SER A 277 12.70 21.79 1.88
C SER A 277 12.28 20.58 2.71
N GLN A 278 12.02 19.43 2.08
CA GLN A 278 11.72 18.18 2.78
C GLN A 278 12.96 17.64 3.51
N PHE A 279 14.14 17.72 2.89
CA PHE A 279 15.39 17.32 3.53
C PHE A 279 15.69 18.19 4.75
N ILE A 280 15.55 19.51 4.62
CA ILE A 280 15.80 20.46 5.73
C ILE A 280 14.87 20.19 6.91
N ASN A 281 13.57 20.00 6.63
CA ASN A 281 12.57 19.92 7.70
C ASN A 281 12.49 18.54 8.34
N ASN A 282 12.67 17.47 7.55
CA ASN A 282 12.33 16.11 7.96
C ASN A 282 13.44 15.08 7.70
N LEU A 283 14.57 15.50 7.13
CA LEU A 283 15.60 14.59 6.60
C LEU A 283 14.99 13.52 5.70
N ALA A 284 14.08 13.94 4.80
CA ALA A 284 13.36 13.04 3.92
C ALA A 284 13.35 13.57 2.49
N GLU A 285 13.38 12.65 1.52
CA GLU A 285 13.24 12.97 0.10
C GLU A 285 12.42 11.93 -0.66
N GLN A 286 11.85 12.34 -1.79
CA GLN A 286 11.00 11.50 -2.63
C GLN A 286 11.50 11.50 -4.06
N PHE A 287 11.73 10.31 -4.60
CA PHE A 287 12.20 10.07 -5.96
C PHE A 287 11.18 9.27 -6.78
N GLY A 288 11.19 9.41 -8.10
CA GLY A 288 10.24 8.84 -9.04
C GLY A 288 9.12 9.81 -9.42
N CYS A 289 7.87 9.35 -9.33
CA CYS A 289 6.68 10.04 -9.83
C CYS A 289 5.72 10.47 -8.71
N LEU A 290 5.01 11.58 -8.92
CA LEU A 290 3.83 11.97 -8.13
C LEU A 290 2.70 12.48 -9.04
N THR A 291 1.48 12.51 -8.49
CA THR A 291 0.25 12.93 -9.20
C THR A 291 -0.61 13.90 -8.39
N ASP A 292 -0.27 14.17 -7.12
CA ASP A 292 -1.22 14.74 -6.16
C ASP A 292 -1.59 16.21 -6.42
N SER A 293 -0.69 16.98 -7.01
CA SER A 293 -0.87 18.43 -7.20
C SER A 293 -1.14 18.85 -8.64
N ASN A 294 -1.22 17.88 -9.56
CA ASN A 294 -1.31 18.12 -11.00
C ASN A 294 -2.27 17.11 -11.63
N ILE A 295 -2.85 17.47 -12.77
CA ILE A 295 -3.75 16.59 -13.53
C ILE A 295 -2.97 15.42 -14.14
N GLU A 296 -1.80 15.67 -14.70
CA GLU A 296 -0.88 14.66 -15.22
C GLU A 296 0.09 14.17 -14.14
N PRO A 297 0.57 12.91 -14.20
CA PRO A 297 1.73 12.46 -13.47
C PRO A 297 2.98 13.25 -13.85
N TYR A 298 3.85 13.51 -12.87
CA TYR A 298 5.09 14.25 -13.05
C TYR A 298 6.23 13.66 -12.22
N VAL A 299 7.46 13.90 -12.68
CA VAL A 299 8.68 13.50 -11.99
C VAL A 299 8.97 14.45 -10.84
N THR A 300 9.39 13.91 -9.69
CA THR A 300 9.73 14.75 -8.52
C THR A 300 10.95 15.64 -8.81
N ALA A 301 10.99 16.81 -8.17
CA ALA A 301 12.12 17.72 -8.30
C ALA A 301 13.44 17.10 -7.84
N SER A 302 13.42 16.27 -6.78
CA SER A 302 14.60 15.55 -6.28
C SER A 302 15.15 14.55 -7.31
N THR A 303 14.26 13.90 -8.08
CA THR A 303 14.68 12.97 -9.15
C THR A 303 15.37 13.71 -10.28
N VAL A 304 14.79 14.81 -10.75
CA VAL A 304 15.33 15.54 -11.91
C VAL A 304 16.58 16.35 -11.54
N SER A 305 16.56 17.03 -10.39
CA SER A 305 17.72 17.76 -9.84
C SER A 305 18.41 18.74 -10.80
N ASN A 306 17.63 19.40 -11.66
CA ASN A 306 18.13 20.31 -12.69
C ASN A 306 18.80 21.59 -12.17
N HIS A 307 18.68 21.91 -10.88
CA HIS A 307 19.24 23.13 -10.31
C HIS A 307 20.77 23.10 -10.15
N SER A 308 21.39 21.91 -10.17
CA SER A 308 22.84 21.75 -10.03
C SER A 308 23.34 20.49 -10.74
N GLN A 309 24.35 20.65 -11.61
CA GLN A 309 24.96 19.51 -12.32
C GLN A 309 25.65 18.54 -11.37
N ASP A 310 26.30 19.07 -10.32
CA ASP A 310 26.98 18.27 -9.30
C ASP A 310 25.97 17.48 -8.47
N HIS A 311 24.87 18.11 -8.06
CA HIS A 311 23.80 17.42 -7.35
C HIS A 311 23.12 16.35 -8.22
N ARG A 312 22.87 16.64 -9.50
CA ARG A 312 22.32 15.65 -10.43
C ARG A 312 23.24 14.44 -10.58
N SER A 313 24.56 14.63 -10.60
CA SER A 313 25.53 13.51 -10.61
C SER A 313 25.39 12.65 -9.34
N CYS A 314 25.21 13.29 -8.19
CA CYS A 314 24.95 12.60 -6.91
C CYS A 314 23.64 11.81 -6.93
N VAL A 315 22.54 12.42 -7.41
CA VAL A 315 21.24 11.75 -7.56
C VAL A 315 21.33 10.57 -8.51
N ASN A 316 22.02 10.70 -9.65
CA ASN A 316 22.17 9.58 -10.58
C ASN A 316 22.86 8.36 -9.93
N LYS A 317 23.90 8.60 -9.12
CA LYS A 317 24.57 7.53 -8.36
C LYS A 317 23.63 6.90 -7.33
N LEU A 318 22.84 7.71 -6.62
CA LEU A 318 21.81 7.23 -5.70
C LEU A 318 20.82 6.32 -6.44
N MET A 319 20.25 6.78 -7.56
CA MET A 319 19.27 6.03 -8.34
C MET A 319 19.84 4.69 -8.83
N GLN A 320 21.08 4.69 -9.34
CA GLN A 320 21.77 3.46 -9.74
C GLN A 320 21.98 2.50 -8.56
N GLY A 321 22.38 3.02 -7.40
CA GLY A 321 22.56 2.21 -6.20
C GLY A 321 21.26 1.60 -5.66
N LEU A 322 20.14 2.32 -5.80
CA LEU A 322 18.82 1.85 -5.38
C LEU A 322 18.21 0.83 -6.34
N GLN A 323 18.66 0.77 -7.61
CA GLN A 323 18.11 -0.15 -8.60
C GLN A 323 18.17 -1.61 -8.13
N LEU A 324 19.32 -2.05 -7.62
CA LEU A 324 19.51 -3.43 -7.17
C LEU A 324 18.63 -3.80 -5.96
N LEU A 325 18.37 -2.84 -5.07
CA LEU A 325 17.43 -3.04 -3.96
C LEU A 325 15.99 -3.08 -4.48
N SER A 326 15.65 -2.21 -5.43
CA SER A 326 14.35 -2.22 -6.08
C SER A 326 14.08 -3.54 -6.78
N ASP A 327 15.06 -4.09 -7.51
CA ASP A 327 14.95 -5.38 -8.20
C ASP A 327 14.67 -6.51 -7.20
N ALA A 328 15.40 -6.55 -6.07
CA ALA A 328 15.17 -7.54 -5.02
C ALA A 328 13.74 -7.47 -4.42
N VAL A 329 13.22 -6.26 -4.20
CA VAL A 329 11.83 -6.07 -3.74
C VAL A 329 10.83 -6.51 -4.81
N ASN A 330 11.09 -6.18 -6.08
CA ASN A 330 10.24 -6.57 -7.20
C ASN A 330 10.19 -8.10 -7.38
N ASP A 331 11.34 -8.78 -7.27
CA ASP A 331 11.43 -10.24 -7.35
C ASP A 331 10.62 -10.91 -6.24
N TYR A 332 10.74 -10.42 -5.00
CA TYR A 332 9.93 -10.91 -3.89
C TYR A 332 8.42 -10.75 -4.16
N PHE A 333 7.99 -9.60 -4.68
CA PHE A 333 6.59 -9.36 -5.02
C PHE A 333 6.11 -10.23 -6.18
N GLY A 334 6.96 -10.47 -7.19
CA GLY A 334 6.64 -11.34 -8.32
C GLY A 334 6.39 -12.79 -7.89
N VAL A 335 7.11 -13.27 -6.88
CA VAL A 335 6.93 -14.62 -6.34
C VAL A 335 5.79 -14.68 -5.32
N SER A 336 5.78 -13.78 -4.34
CA SER A 336 4.88 -13.85 -3.19
C SER A 336 3.49 -13.29 -3.48
N TYR A 337 3.37 -12.30 -4.36
CA TYR A 337 2.11 -11.60 -4.68
C TYR A 337 1.88 -11.49 -6.19
N PRO A 338 1.82 -12.60 -6.94
CA PRO A 338 1.80 -12.56 -8.41
C PRO A 338 0.60 -11.78 -8.97
N ALA A 339 -0.58 -11.86 -8.33
CA ALA A 339 -1.76 -11.12 -8.73
C ALA A 339 -1.56 -9.60 -8.59
N LEU A 340 -1.16 -9.14 -7.40
CA LEU A 340 -0.86 -7.73 -7.14
C LEU A 340 0.26 -7.23 -8.06
N TYR A 341 1.35 -7.98 -8.15
CA TYR A 341 2.52 -7.61 -8.93
C TYR A 341 2.21 -7.48 -10.42
N ALA A 342 1.38 -8.37 -10.98
CA ALA A 342 0.93 -8.25 -12.35
C ALA A 342 0.17 -6.93 -12.60
N LYS A 343 -0.70 -6.53 -11.66
CA LYS A 343 -1.40 -5.23 -11.75
C LYS A 343 -0.45 -4.05 -11.64
N MET A 344 0.50 -4.12 -10.70
CA MET A 344 1.51 -3.06 -10.51
C MET A 344 2.38 -2.89 -11.75
N LYS A 345 2.81 -3.98 -12.41
CA LYS A 345 3.61 -3.90 -13.65
C LYS A 345 2.86 -3.30 -14.83
N LYS A 346 1.55 -3.50 -14.91
CA LYS A 346 0.70 -2.90 -15.95
C LYS A 346 0.48 -1.40 -15.73
N LEU A 347 0.77 -0.87 -14.55
CA LEU A 347 0.73 0.56 -14.31
C LEU A 347 1.74 1.24 -15.25
N ASN A 348 1.21 1.97 -16.23
CA ASN A 348 1.98 2.80 -17.12
C ASN A 348 1.51 4.23 -16.96
N LEU A 349 2.38 5.07 -16.41
CA LEU A 349 2.05 6.46 -16.13
C LEU A 349 2.30 7.36 -17.32
N GLY A 350 2.72 6.84 -18.47
CA GLY A 350 2.99 7.57 -19.72
C GLY A 350 4.40 8.14 -19.79
N SER A 351 4.71 8.84 -20.90
CA SER A 351 6.08 9.31 -21.18
C SER A 351 6.58 10.38 -20.18
N ASN A 352 5.67 11.07 -19.47
CA ASN A 352 6.05 12.14 -18.55
C ASN A 352 6.92 11.62 -17.40
N VAL A 353 6.91 10.33 -17.08
CA VAL A 353 7.61 9.82 -15.89
C VAL A 353 8.40 8.53 -16.16
N PRO A 354 9.60 8.39 -15.60
CA PRO A 354 10.41 7.18 -15.76
C PRO A 354 9.89 6.05 -14.87
N LYS A 355 10.10 4.80 -15.32
CA LYS A 355 9.89 3.59 -14.51
C LYS A 355 11.18 3.20 -13.77
N CYS A 356 11.55 3.99 -12.76
CA CYS A 356 12.84 3.84 -12.07
C CYS A 356 12.91 2.68 -11.05
N PHE A 357 11.77 2.20 -10.54
CA PHE A 357 11.76 1.27 -9.39
C PHE A 357 10.91 0.02 -9.66
N GLY A 358 11.01 -0.49 -10.88
CA GLY A 358 10.23 -1.62 -11.36
C GLY A 358 8.72 -1.31 -11.30
N ALA A 359 7.98 -2.10 -10.53
CA ALA A 359 6.54 -1.98 -10.38
C ALA A 359 6.10 -0.85 -9.43
N PHE A 360 7.05 -0.19 -8.73
CA PHE A 360 6.77 0.95 -7.87
C PHE A 360 7.07 2.27 -8.62
N PRO A 361 6.14 3.24 -8.64
CA PRO A 361 6.34 4.52 -9.31
C PRO A 361 7.18 5.50 -8.47
N THR A 362 7.27 5.27 -7.16
CA THR A 362 7.84 6.23 -6.21
C THR A 362 8.62 5.52 -5.12
N VAL A 363 9.73 6.12 -4.73
CA VAL A 363 10.48 5.75 -3.52
C VAL A 363 10.66 6.97 -2.62
N GLY A 364 10.43 6.80 -1.33
CA GLY A 364 10.79 7.75 -0.29
C GLY A 364 12.07 7.31 0.41
N ILE A 365 12.89 8.26 0.84
CA ILE A 365 14.06 8.00 1.67
C ILE A 365 13.95 8.86 2.92
N ASN A 366 13.91 8.21 4.08
CA ASN A 366 14.06 8.86 5.38
C ASN A 366 15.51 8.68 5.84
N PHE A 367 16.27 9.76 5.92
CA PHE A 367 17.70 9.75 6.23
C PHE A 367 17.95 9.90 7.73
N ASN A 368 18.44 8.83 8.35
CA ASN A 368 18.76 8.79 9.78
C ASN A 368 17.67 9.43 10.67
N SER A 369 16.41 9.17 10.31
CA SER A 369 15.25 9.78 10.95
C SER A 369 14.24 8.73 11.37
N ILE A 370 13.54 9.06 12.46
CA ILE A 370 12.50 8.23 13.07
C ILE A 370 11.18 8.84 12.65
N CYS A 371 10.32 8.03 12.03
CA CYS A 371 9.01 8.50 11.66
C CYS A 371 8.07 8.45 12.88
N GLN A 372 7.34 9.54 13.10
CA GLN A 372 6.27 9.57 14.09
C GLN A 372 5.13 8.64 13.68
N PHE A 373 4.27 8.27 14.63
CA PHE A 373 3.15 7.39 14.33
C PHE A 373 2.13 8.09 13.44
N HIS A 374 1.83 7.51 12.28
CA HIS A 374 0.92 8.09 11.29
C HIS A 374 0.33 7.01 10.36
N ARG A 375 -0.46 7.45 9.39
CA ARG A 375 -0.91 6.65 8.25
C ARG A 375 -0.61 7.38 6.96
N ASP A 376 -0.29 6.62 5.93
CA ASP A 376 -0.10 7.15 4.58
C ASP A 376 -1.44 7.17 3.85
N LEU A 377 -2.28 8.15 4.18
CA LEU A 377 -3.64 8.26 3.63
C LEU A 377 -3.67 8.47 2.11
N LYS A 378 -2.53 8.82 1.51
CA LYS A 378 -2.37 8.94 0.07
C LYS A 378 -2.12 7.61 -0.62
N ASP A 379 -1.59 6.62 0.08
CA ASP A 379 -1.31 5.30 -0.48
C ASP A 379 -2.59 4.59 -0.88
N HIS A 380 -2.50 3.70 -1.86
CA HIS A 380 -3.64 2.91 -2.29
C HIS A 380 -3.97 1.83 -1.23
N PRO A 381 -5.21 1.76 -0.72
CA PRO A 381 -5.56 0.88 0.40
C PRO A 381 -5.39 -0.62 0.10
N ASN A 382 -5.37 -1.00 -1.18
CA ASN A 382 -5.17 -2.38 -1.63
C ASN A 382 -3.79 -2.60 -2.26
N THR A 383 -2.78 -1.86 -1.80
CA THR A 383 -1.36 -2.09 -2.13
C THR A 383 -0.56 -2.23 -0.84
N LEU A 384 0.72 -2.60 -0.97
CA LEU A 384 1.65 -2.70 0.15
C LEU A 384 2.77 -1.67 -0.02
N CYS A 385 2.97 -0.84 1.00
CA CYS A 385 4.16 -0.02 1.15
C CYS A 385 5.29 -0.90 1.69
N VAL A 386 6.51 -0.77 1.15
CA VAL A 386 7.67 -1.59 1.53
C VAL A 386 8.74 -0.73 2.15
N VAL A 387 9.10 -1.01 3.41
CA VAL A 387 10.18 -0.34 4.13
C VAL A 387 11.40 -1.26 4.20
N CYS A 388 12.52 -0.80 3.64
CA CYS A 388 13.82 -1.45 3.72
C CYS A 388 14.74 -0.62 4.64
N PRO A 389 14.95 -1.02 5.91
CA PRO A 389 15.95 -0.40 6.77
C PRO A 389 17.36 -0.60 6.23
N LEU A 390 18.15 0.46 6.32
CA LEU A 390 19.53 0.52 5.83
C LEU A 390 20.40 1.12 6.95
N GLY A 391 21.52 0.47 7.28
CA GLY A 391 22.51 0.94 8.23
C GLY A 391 22.84 -0.09 9.32
N THR A 392 23.73 0.31 10.23
CA THR A 392 24.04 -0.47 11.44
C THR A 392 23.46 0.27 12.64
N PHE A 393 22.48 -0.34 13.29
CA PHE A 393 21.73 0.30 14.37
C PHE A 393 21.13 -0.69 15.39
N GLU A 394 20.83 -0.17 16.57
CA GLU A 394 20.00 -0.81 17.60
C GLU A 394 18.77 0.05 17.88
N GLY A 395 17.63 -0.59 18.17
CA GLY A 395 16.33 0.09 18.23
C GLY A 395 15.74 0.33 16.84
N GLY A 396 15.00 1.43 16.67
CA GLY A 396 14.44 1.82 15.36
C GLY A 396 13.32 0.89 14.83
N HIS A 397 12.75 0.04 15.68
CA HIS A 397 11.76 -0.98 15.30
C HIS A 397 10.52 -0.34 14.68
N LEU A 398 9.95 -0.95 13.64
CA LEU A 398 8.71 -0.46 13.04
C LEU A 398 7.53 -1.04 13.83
N ALA A 399 6.74 -0.18 14.46
CA ALA A 399 5.64 -0.59 15.33
C ALA A 399 4.28 -0.27 14.70
N PHE A 400 3.32 -1.16 14.94
CA PHE A 400 1.93 -1.11 14.49
C PHE A 400 1.01 -1.15 15.70
N PRO A 401 0.57 0.01 16.21
CA PRO A 401 -0.19 0.06 17.46
C PRO A 401 -1.50 -0.73 17.45
N GLU A 402 -2.23 -0.75 16.32
CA GLU A 402 -3.45 -1.56 16.18
C GLU A 402 -3.21 -3.06 16.39
N LEU A 403 -2.02 -3.52 16.03
CA LEU A 403 -1.66 -4.92 16.10
C LEU A 403 -0.85 -5.24 17.38
N LYS A 404 -0.58 -4.23 18.23
CA LYS A 404 0.40 -4.29 19.31
C LYS A 404 1.67 -5.04 18.88
N LEU A 405 2.17 -4.70 17.70
CA LEU A 405 3.26 -5.41 17.04
C LEU A 405 4.43 -4.46 16.84
N ALA A 406 5.64 -4.92 17.10
CA ALA A 406 6.88 -4.24 16.75
C ALA A 406 7.80 -5.19 15.98
N ILE A 407 8.28 -4.75 14.82
CA ILE A 407 9.16 -5.54 13.95
C ILE A 407 10.58 -5.05 14.08
N MET A 408 11.46 -5.96 14.49
CA MET A 408 12.88 -5.73 14.73
C MET A 408 13.69 -5.94 13.44
N ALA A 409 13.27 -5.30 12.35
CA ALA A 409 13.93 -5.45 11.06
C ALA A 409 15.32 -4.82 11.07
N LYS A 410 16.29 -5.55 10.53
CA LYS A 410 17.67 -5.12 10.32
C LYS A 410 17.94 -4.93 8.83
N GLN A 411 19.10 -4.35 8.51
CA GLN A 411 19.58 -4.32 7.13
C GLN A 411 19.60 -5.72 6.53
N GLY A 412 19.14 -5.85 5.29
CA GLY A 412 18.93 -7.14 4.62
C GLY A 412 17.53 -7.72 4.79
N GLN A 413 16.64 -7.01 5.49
CA GLN A 413 15.25 -7.39 5.65
C GLN A 413 14.33 -6.25 5.20
N ALA A 414 13.07 -6.56 4.92
CA ALA A 414 12.09 -5.59 4.48
C ALA A 414 10.71 -5.88 5.09
N ILE A 415 9.90 -4.83 5.22
CA ILE A 415 8.55 -4.91 5.78
C ILE A 415 7.57 -4.33 4.75
N ALA A 416 6.71 -5.17 4.20
CA ALA A 416 5.60 -4.77 3.34
C ALA A 416 4.30 -4.67 4.17
N PHE A 417 3.55 -3.58 4.11
CA PHE A 417 2.32 -3.44 4.90
C PHE A 417 1.32 -2.46 4.29
N ARG A 418 0.07 -2.52 4.78
CA ARG A 418 -1.00 -1.62 4.36
C ARG A 418 -0.91 -0.27 5.08
N SER A 419 0.03 0.57 4.67
CA SER A 419 0.33 1.90 5.23
C SER A 419 -0.87 2.86 5.30
N HIS A 420 -1.79 2.78 4.33
CA HIS A 420 -3.05 3.53 4.34
C HIS A 420 -3.96 3.15 5.52
N LEU A 421 -3.92 1.88 5.93
CA LEU A 421 -4.86 1.32 6.89
C LEU A 421 -4.30 1.34 8.32
N LEU A 422 -3.05 0.90 8.48
CA LEU A 422 -2.39 0.69 9.76
C LEU A 422 -1.63 1.94 10.21
N ILE A 423 -1.83 2.36 11.45
CA ILE A 423 -0.89 3.30 12.06
C ILE A 423 0.45 2.61 12.19
N HIS A 424 1.50 3.34 11.81
CA HIS A 424 2.85 2.86 11.95
C HIS A 424 3.79 4.00 12.26
N GLY A 425 4.90 3.66 12.91
CA GLY A 425 5.95 4.59 13.30
C GLY A 425 7.17 3.84 13.80
N ASN A 426 8.30 4.52 13.90
CA ASN A 426 9.52 3.92 14.40
C ASN A 426 9.64 4.12 15.92
N LEU A 427 10.08 3.08 16.62
CA LEU A 427 10.59 3.21 17.99
C LEU A 427 11.93 3.96 17.99
N PRO A 428 12.38 4.48 19.14
CA PRO A 428 13.62 5.23 19.27
C PRO A 428 14.82 4.42 18.80
N LEU A 429 15.75 5.10 18.14
CA LEU A 429 17.08 4.57 17.88
C LEU A 429 17.86 4.62 19.19
N ILE A 430 18.50 3.51 19.55
CA ILE A 430 19.35 3.44 20.75
C ILE A 430 20.77 3.82 20.36
N THR A 431 21.30 3.20 19.30
CA THR A 431 22.64 3.45 18.77
C THR A 431 22.67 3.30 17.26
N GLY A 432 23.69 3.90 16.62
CA GLY A 432 23.96 3.75 15.19
C GLY A 432 23.23 4.74 14.29
N SER A 433 23.11 4.40 13.00
CA SER A 433 22.41 5.18 11.97
C SER A 433 21.44 4.29 11.21
N ARG A 434 20.24 4.80 10.94
CA ARG A 434 19.18 4.05 10.25
C ARG A 434 18.52 4.91 9.17
N HIS A 435 18.77 4.59 7.92
CA HIS A 435 18.00 5.07 6.77
C HIS A 435 16.80 4.14 6.53
N SER A 436 15.74 4.67 5.93
CA SER A 436 14.60 3.86 5.45
C SER A 436 14.33 4.15 3.99
N ILE A 437 14.40 3.12 3.15
CA ILE A 437 13.95 3.18 1.76
C ILE A 437 12.52 2.67 1.69
N ILE A 438 11.63 3.44 1.09
CA ILE A 438 10.18 3.25 1.20
C ILE A 438 9.58 3.20 -0.19
N PHE A 439 9.17 2.03 -0.67
CA PHE A 439 8.49 1.88 -1.95
C PHE A 439 6.98 1.90 -1.75
N TYR A 440 6.25 2.73 -2.50
CA TYR A 440 4.81 2.89 -2.32
C TYR A 440 4.08 3.29 -3.60
N ILE A 441 2.75 3.15 -3.58
CA ILE A 441 1.85 3.50 -4.68
C ILE A 441 0.74 4.40 -4.12
N HIS A 442 0.72 5.67 -4.53
CA HIS A 442 -0.38 6.57 -4.20
C HIS A 442 -1.68 6.17 -4.93
N SER A 443 -2.83 6.38 -4.29
CA SER A 443 -4.15 6.18 -4.92
C SER A 443 -4.32 7.03 -6.18
N THR A 444 -3.67 8.19 -6.24
CA THR A 444 -3.78 9.15 -7.35
C THR A 444 -3.05 8.68 -8.61
N VAL A 445 -2.22 7.64 -8.57
CA VAL A 445 -1.63 7.04 -9.77
C VAL A 445 -2.58 6.09 -10.50
N VAL A 446 -3.68 5.69 -9.85
CA VAL A 446 -4.76 4.91 -10.47
C VAL A 446 -5.74 5.87 -11.13
N LYS A 447 -5.76 5.91 -12.46
CA LYS A 447 -6.58 6.82 -13.27
C LYS A 447 -8.05 6.81 -12.87
N GLN A 448 -8.61 5.62 -12.59
CA GLN A 448 -10.01 5.41 -12.19
C GLN A 448 -10.37 6.03 -10.84
N LYS A 449 -9.39 6.36 -10.00
CA LYS A 449 -9.61 7.04 -8.70
C LYS A 449 -9.60 8.56 -8.82
N ARG A 450 -9.31 9.09 -10.01
CA ARG A 450 -9.23 10.53 -10.25
C ARG A 450 -10.53 11.05 -10.85
N LYS A 451 -10.80 12.32 -10.58
CA LYS A 451 -11.85 13.09 -11.25
C LYS A 451 -11.21 13.97 -12.31
N PHE A 452 -11.66 13.80 -13.54
CA PHE A 452 -11.25 14.62 -14.69
C PHE A 452 -12.42 15.45 -15.24
N GLY A 453 -13.54 15.55 -14.50
CA GLY A 453 -14.80 16.13 -15.01
C GLY A 453 -14.72 17.59 -15.47
N SER A 454 -13.71 18.37 -15.05
CA SER A 454 -13.47 19.71 -15.59
C SER A 454 -12.72 19.72 -16.94
N LEU A 455 -12.17 18.57 -17.36
CA LEU A 455 -11.41 18.40 -18.60
C LEU A 455 -12.28 17.81 -19.71
N PHE A 456 -13.15 16.88 -19.35
CA PHE A 456 -14.10 16.26 -20.25
C PHE A 456 -15.46 16.89 -19.96
N ASP A 457 -15.92 17.79 -20.85
CA ASP A 457 -17.27 18.36 -20.73
C ASP A 457 -18.30 17.23 -20.58
N GLU A 458 -19.32 17.43 -19.73
CA GLU A 458 -20.20 16.37 -19.20
C GLU A 458 -20.91 15.51 -20.28
N ASP A 459 -20.93 15.95 -21.54
CA ASP A 459 -21.55 15.25 -22.67
C ASP A 459 -20.66 14.16 -23.33
N ALA A 460 -19.38 14.05 -22.97
CA ALA A 460 -18.46 13.08 -23.58
C ALA A 460 -18.41 11.71 -22.90
N LEU A 461 -19.03 11.56 -21.72
CA LEU A 461 -18.93 10.34 -20.90
C LEU A 461 -20.06 9.31 -21.14
N GLU A 462 -21.11 9.63 -21.90
CA GLU A 462 -22.16 8.64 -22.24
C GLU A 462 -21.73 7.62 -23.33
N ILE A 463 -20.55 7.76 -23.94
CA ILE A 463 -20.14 6.91 -25.09
C ILE A 463 -19.16 5.79 -24.71
N LEU A 464 -18.63 5.71 -23.48
CA LEU A 464 -17.65 4.67 -23.11
C LEU A 464 -18.15 3.63 -22.10
N ASP A 465 -19.44 3.65 -21.75
CA ASP A 465 -20.07 2.58 -20.95
C ASP A 465 -20.92 1.66 -21.84
N THR A 466 -20.35 1.11 -22.90
CA THR A 466 -20.97 -0.03 -23.61
C THR A 466 -19.96 -1.02 -24.18
N THR A 467 -20.35 -2.30 -24.08
CA THR A 467 -19.71 -3.56 -24.52
C THR A 467 -18.78 -4.21 -23.48
N HIS A 468 -19.15 -5.27 -22.77
CA HIS A 468 -20.04 -6.39 -23.13
C HIS A 468 -21.11 -6.71 -22.09
N SER A 469 -22.36 -6.34 -22.37
CA SER A 469 -23.51 -7.20 -22.10
C SER A 469 -24.11 -7.60 -23.45
N ILE A 470 -24.06 -8.89 -23.76
CA ILE A 470 -24.73 -9.46 -24.92
C ILE A 470 -26.23 -9.45 -24.60
N THR A 471 -26.98 -8.70 -25.41
CA THR A 471 -28.43 -8.71 -25.46
C THR A 471 -28.93 -9.94 -26.20
N ASP A 472 -29.98 -10.56 -25.67
CA ASP A 472 -31.11 -11.15 -26.39
C ASP A 472 -32.23 -11.28 -25.35
N GLY A 473 -33.48 -10.87 -25.51
CA GLY A 473 -34.23 -10.27 -26.60
C GLY A 473 -35.73 -10.28 -26.20
N VAL A 474 -36.52 -9.49 -26.92
CA VAL A 474 -37.99 -9.60 -27.08
C VAL A 474 -38.94 -8.88 -26.08
N LYS A 475 -39.24 -7.62 -26.45
CA LYS A 475 -40.55 -6.98 -26.71
C LYS A 475 -41.75 -7.10 -25.73
N LYS A 476 -42.16 -5.89 -25.30
CA LYS A 476 -43.50 -5.22 -25.30
C LYS A 476 -44.67 -5.87 -24.53
N TYR A 477 -45.32 -5.09 -23.64
CA TYR A 477 -46.63 -4.44 -23.86
C TYR A 477 -46.88 -3.30 -22.81
N PRO A 478 -47.74 -2.30 -23.08
CA PRO A 478 -47.90 -1.03 -22.34
C PRO A 478 -49.03 -1.09 -21.26
N PRO A 479 -49.32 -0.01 -20.48
CA PRO A 479 -49.83 -0.05 -19.11
C PRO A 479 -51.36 -0.23 -19.01
N PRO A 480 -51.88 -0.60 -17.81
CA PRO A 480 -52.21 0.39 -16.77
C PRO A 480 -51.27 0.41 -15.56
#